data_AF-A0A7C3T4W2-F1
#
_entry.id   AF-A0A7C3T4W2-F1
#
_cell.length_a   1.000
_cell.length_b   1.000
_cell.length_c   1.000
_cell.angle_alpha   90.00
_cell.angle_beta   90.00
_cell.angle_gamma   90.00
#
_symmetry.space_group_name_H-M   'P 1'
#
loop_
_entity.id
_entity.type
_entity.pdbx_description
1 polymer ?
#
loop_
_entity_poly.entity_id
_entity_poly.type
_entity_poly.pdbx_seq_one_letter_code
_entity_poly.pdbx_strand_id
1 'polypeptide(L)'
;MDREKELAQKWREFLSLVSDRILRSCLPSSPEKVRYDPEHRILYLELDTPFKRDYVLRKLPKVRDALEKVFGPLEVRVGELPLLAELRKPEPQPEAAAGILVIGLGSSGLNAVERMWSAEMRGVRLVAMDTDAQALSSVKIPEKVLLGGQVTGGRSAGGDPERGKKAAEESLFEIEQVIDQAHLVFLTCGLGGGTGTGAAPVVAKLARTKGALTVAVVTLPFSFEGPVRAQRAQAGLERLKTEADVLIVIRNDRLLELSPGVSITRAFELVDNVLVRGVRGISDLITIPGLVNLDFADVAAVLRGAGTAVMGMGEAQGDGRAIKAAKAAATNPLLETGSIQGARRILLNVSGGEDLTLSEVTQVAEFIRKSASPEADLVFGTAIQPELTGKVAVTVIATDFREPSTEETETPKPPRPVIPRRSPDEDYDLPAFLRRPKEER
;
A
#
# COMPACT_ATOMS: atom_id res chain seq x y z
N MET A 1 51.29 23.23 2.80
CA MET A 1 52.18 22.77 3.88
C MET A 1 52.08 23.60 5.17
N ASP A 2 52.04 24.95 5.13
CA ASP A 2 51.96 25.73 6.38
C ASP A 2 50.62 25.62 7.13
N ARG A 3 49.48 25.56 6.41
CA ARG A 3 48.14 25.53 7.02
C ARG A 3 47.83 24.26 7.82
N GLU A 4 48.31 23.10 7.36
CA GLU A 4 48.11 21.82 8.08
C GLU A 4 48.94 21.74 9.36
N LYS A 5 50.15 22.33 9.36
CA LYS A 5 51.00 22.41 10.55
C LYS A 5 50.40 23.34 11.61
N GLU A 6 49.83 24.47 11.18
CA GLU A 6 49.12 25.40 12.07
C GLU A 6 47.86 24.76 12.69
N LEU A 7 47.06 24.05 11.88
CA LEU A 7 45.90 23.29 12.35
C LEU A 7 46.30 22.22 13.38
N ALA A 8 47.36 21.47 13.10
CA ALA A 8 47.86 20.44 14.01
C ALA A 8 48.40 21.01 15.34
N GLN A 9 48.90 22.25 15.35
CA GLN A 9 49.34 22.93 16.57
C GLN A 9 48.13 23.40 17.40
N LYS A 10 47.17 24.10 16.77
CA LYS A 10 45.93 24.54 17.43
C LYS A 10 45.11 23.35 17.95
N TRP A 11 45.04 22.26 17.19
CA TRP A 11 44.33 21.06 17.64
C TRP A 11 44.96 20.41 18.87
N ARG A 12 46.30 20.36 18.95
CA ARG A 12 47.01 19.86 20.15
C ARG A 12 46.77 20.75 21.37
N GLU A 13 46.72 22.06 21.18
CA GLU A 13 46.37 23.02 22.22
C GLU A 13 44.94 22.80 22.73
N PHE A 14 43.97 22.64 21.83
CA PHE A 14 42.58 22.29 22.18
C PHE A 14 42.51 20.99 23.00
N LEU A 15 43.18 19.91 22.56
CA LEU A 15 43.17 18.63 23.29
C LEU A 15 43.78 18.74 24.69
N SER A 16 44.64 19.72 24.96
CA SER A 16 45.20 19.99 26.29
C SER A 16 44.21 20.68 27.23
N LEU A 17 43.26 21.45 26.68
CA LEU A 17 42.23 22.17 27.44
C LEU A 17 41.05 21.27 27.83
N VAL A 18 40.90 20.10 27.20
CA VAL A 18 39.86 19.12 27.54
C VAL A 18 40.30 18.31 28.77
N SER A 19 39.77 18.69 29.94
CA SER A 19 40.03 18.03 31.23
C SER A 19 39.28 16.70 31.42
N ASP A 20 38.21 16.47 30.65
CA ASP A 20 37.43 15.24 30.69
C ASP A 20 38.15 14.10 29.94
N ARG A 21 38.60 13.10 30.71
CA ARG A 21 39.39 11.96 30.21
C ARG A 21 38.63 11.10 29.20
N ILE A 22 37.30 11.00 29.33
CA ILE A 22 36.45 10.22 28.44
C ILE A 22 36.18 11.01 27.17
N LEU A 23 35.87 12.30 27.29
CA LEU A 23 35.69 13.17 26.11
C LEU A 23 36.97 13.25 25.27
N ARG A 24 38.13 13.36 25.91
CA ARG A 24 39.43 13.40 25.24
C ARG A 24 39.77 12.11 24.50
N SER A 25 39.35 10.94 25.01
CA SER A 25 39.55 9.66 24.31
C SER A 25 38.55 9.45 23.16
N CYS A 26 37.41 10.15 23.18
CA CYS A 26 36.45 10.16 22.08
C CYS A 26 36.83 11.11 20.95
N LEU A 27 37.59 12.18 21.22
CA LEU A 27 38.04 13.15 20.21
C LEU A 27 39.19 12.59 19.35
N PRO A 28 39.35 13.04 18.09
CA PRO A 28 40.44 12.59 17.24
C PRO A 28 41.82 12.99 17.79
N SER A 29 42.67 12.00 18.07
CA SER A 29 44.07 12.22 18.47
C SER A 29 44.96 12.67 17.32
N SER A 30 44.62 12.24 16.09
CA SER A 30 45.37 12.56 14.88
C SER A 30 44.76 13.78 14.18
N PRO A 31 45.55 14.84 13.88
CA PRO A 31 45.07 16.04 13.18
C PRO A 31 44.46 15.75 11.80
N GLU A 32 44.82 14.63 11.17
CA GLU A 32 44.32 14.20 9.86
C GLU A 32 42.81 13.93 9.84
N LYS A 33 42.23 13.61 11.00
CA LYS A 33 40.78 13.37 11.18
C LYS A 33 40.01 14.64 11.55
N VAL A 34 40.66 15.79 11.44
CA VAL A 34 40.12 17.10 11.75
C VAL A 34 40.34 17.99 10.54
N ARG A 35 39.27 18.60 10.04
CA ARG A 35 39.37 19.56 8.94
C ARG A 35 38.74 20.88 9.35
N TYR A 36 39.44 21.97 9.06
CA TYR A 36 38.99 23.32 9.36
C TYR A 36 38.76 24.06 8.05
N ASP A 37 37.53 24.54 7.86
CA ASP A 37 37.15 25.44 6.78
C ASP A 37 37.23 26.90 7.30
N PRO A 38 38.24 27.68 6.85
CA PRO A 38 38.42 29.06 7.30
C PRO A 38 37.40 30.03 6.70
N GLU A 39 36.79 29.72 5.54
CA GLU A 39 35.83 30.62 4.87
C GLU A 39 34.47 30.59 5.58
N HIS A 40 34.03 29.41 5.99
CA HIS A 40 32.75 29.22 6.68
C HIS A 40 32.89 29.06 8.21
N ARG A 41 34.12 29.07 8.73
CA ARG A 41 34.45 28.83 10.16
C ARG A 41 33.83 27.54 10.69
N ILE A 42 33.94 26.46 9.90
CA ILE A 42 33.40 25.14 10.26
C ILE A 42 34.55 24.20 10.59
N LEU A 43 34.46 23.52 11.72
CA LEU A 43 35.37 22.47 12.13
C LEU A 43 34.68 21.10 12.01
N TYR A 44 35.24 20.24 11.16
CA TYR A 44 34.76 18.89 10.93
C TYR A 44 35.56 17.89 11.76
N LEU A 45 34.84 17.07 12.53
CA LEU A 45 35.39 16.00 13.35
C LEU A 45 34.94 14.64 12.81
N GLU A 46 35.89 13.87 12.31
CA GLU A 46 35.65 12.50 11.86
C GLU A 46 35.79 11.54 13.05
N LEU A 47 34.70 10.85 13.40
CA LEU A 47 34.63 9.93 14.53
C LEU A 47 34.31 8.51 14.06
N ASP A 48 35.23 7.60 14.36
CA ASP A 48 35.25 6.22 13.83
C ASP A 48 34.13 5.31 14.36
N THR A 49 33.48 5.65 15.48
CA THR A 49 32.47 4.77 16.10
C THR A 49 31.19 5.52 16.49
N PRO A 50 30.00 4.87 16.35
CA PRO A 50 28.72 5.46 16.76
C PRO A 50 28.71 5.93 18.23
N PHE A 51 29.39 5.18 19.11
CA PHE A 51 29.52 5.54 20.52
C PHE A 51 30.29 6.85 20.72
N LYS A 52 31.45 7.03 20.05
CA LYS A 52 32.23 8.28 20.14
C LYS A 52 31.42 9.45 19.60
N ARG A 53 30.67 9.23 18.51
CA ARG A 53 29.79 10.23 17.90
C ARG A 53 28.72 10.71 18.85
N ASP A 54 27.94 9.80 19.42
CA ASP A 54 26.87 10.13 20.37
C ASP A 54 27.42 10.80 21.64
N TYR A 55 28.56 10.32 22.15
CA TYR A 55 29.18 10.91 23.34
C TYR A 55 29.67 12.34 23.12
N VAL A 56 30.33 12.61 21.99
CA VAL A 56 30.80 13.96 21.61
C VAL A 56 29.61 14.89 21.33
N LEU A 57 28.55 14.41 20.67
CA LEU A 57 27.33 15.19 20.43
C LEU A 57 26.63 15.60 21.74
N ARG A 58 26.55 14.69 22.72
CA ARG A 58 26.00 15.00 24.06
C ARG A 58 26.83 16.01 24.85
N LYS A 59 28.14 16.09 24.58
CA LYS A 59 29.07 17.01 25.25
C LYS A 59 29.48 18.19 24.36
N LEU A 60 28.79 18.38 23.22
CA LEU A 60 29.09 19.40 22.22
C LEU A 60 29.16 20.83 22.79
N PRO A 61 28.34 21.24 23.78
CA PRO A 61 28.49 22.55 24.41
C PRO A 61 29.86 22.76 25.09
N LYS A 62 30.42 21.72 25.73
CA LYS A 62 31.74 21.78 26.37
C LYS A 62 32.87 21.76 25.34
N VAL A 63 32.70 20.99 24.27
CA VAL A 63 33.63 20.94 23.14
C VAL A 63 33.69 22.30 22.46
N ARG A 64 32.53 22.94 22.22
CA ARG A 64 32.44 24.27 21.60
C ARG A 64 33.12 25.35 22.45
N ASP A 65 32.86 25.40 23.76
CA ASP A 65 33.51 26.38 24.66
C ASP A 65 35.05 26.26 24.68
N ALA A 66 35.56 25.03 24.63
CA ALA A 66 37.00 24.79 24.56
C ALA A 66 37.58 25.10 23.17
N LEU A 67 36.82 24.88 22.09
CA LEU A 67 37.24 25.21 20.72
C LEU A 67 37.22 26.71 20.44
N GLU A 68 36.23 27.43 20.98
CA GLU A 68 36.12 28.89 20.83
C GLU A 68 37.34 29.62 21.41
N LYS A 69 37.96 29.08 22.47
CA LYS A 69 39.18 29.63 23.08
C LYS A 69 40.42 29.53 22.19
N VAL A 70 40.45 28.57 21.26
CA VAL A 70 41.63 28.27 20.43
C VAL A 70 41.45 28.73 18.98
N PHE A 71 40.24 28.59 18.45
CA PHE A 71 39.92 28.85 17.04
C PHE A 71 38.95 30.04 16.85
N GLY A 72 38.42 30.62 17.93
CA GLY A 72 37.37 31.65 17.86
C GLY A 72 35.98 31.06 17.59
N PRO A 73 34.94 31.91 17.40
CA PRO A 73 33.57 31.47 17.15
C PRO A 73 33.49 30.64 15.87
N LEU A 74 33.08 29.38 16.00
CA LEU A 74 33.03 28.39 14.93
C LEU A 74 31.86 27.42 15.09
N GLU A 75 31.47 26.80 13.99
CA GLU A 75 30.50 25.71 13.95
C GLU A 75 31.23 24.36 14.00
N VAL A 76 30.82 23.45 14.89
CA VAL A 76 31.40 22.10 14.99
C VAL A 76 30.46 21.11 14.32
N ARG A 77 30.93 20.42 13.27
CA ARG A 77 30.20 19.34 12.61
C ARG A 77 30.87 18.00 12.89
N VAL A 78 30.09 17.06 13.40
CA VAL A 78 30.54 15.70 13.72
C VAL A 78 29.94 14.74 12.70
N GLY A 79 30.73 14.16 11.81
CA GLY A 79 30.22 13.30 10.72
C GLY A 79 31.16 13.19 9.52
N GLU A 80 30.69 12.53 8.46
CA GLU A 80 31.43 12.40 7.19
C GLU A 80 31.45 13.73 6.43
N LEU A 81 32.56 13.98 5.71
CA LEU A 81 32.78 15.19 4.90
C LEU A 81 31.66 15.40 3.86
N PRO A 82 31.27 16.67 3.59
CA PRO A 82 30.26 16.99 2.58
C PRO A 82 30.59 16.40 1.20
N LEU A 83 31.87 16.32 0.82
CA LEU A 83 32.26 15.83 -0.51
C LEU A 83 31.95 14.33 -0.72
N LEU A 84 32.04 13.51 0.34
CA LEU A 84 31.65 12.10 0.29
C LEU A 84 30.13 11.94 0.42
N ALA A 85 29.47 12.82 1.19
CA ALA A 85 28.01 12.84 1.29
C ALA A 85 27.33 13.32 -0.01
N GLU A 86 27.97 14.19 -0.79
CA GLU A 86 27.48 14.67 -2.09
C GLU A 86 27.61 13.64 -3.20
N LEU A 87 28.69 12.85 -3.22
CA LEU A 87 28.85 11.69 -4.12
C LEU A 87 27.94 10.51 -3.74
N ARG A 88 27.32 10.56 -2.56
CA ARG A 88 26.38 9.56 -2.04
C ARG A 88 24.94 10.08 -1.96
N LYS A 89 24.66 11.26 -2.51
CA LYS A 89 23.29 11.57 -2.88
C LYS A 89 22.94 10.56 -3.98
N PRO A 90 21.86 9.76 -3.86
CA PRO A 90 21.28 9.21 -5.06
C PRO A 90 21.09 10.38 -6.02
N GLU A 91 21.38 10.17 -7.31
CA GLU A 91 20.94 11.12 -8.35
C GLU A 91 19.55 11.62 -7.97
N PRO A 92 19.24 12.92 -8.10
CA PRO A 92 17.88 13.38 -7.86
C PRO A 92 16.98 12.51 -8.72
N GLN A 93 16.34 11.54 -8.08
CA GLN A 93 15.26 10.81 -8.71
C GLN A 93 14.30 11.90 -9.12
N PRO A 94 13.77 11.85 -10.36
CA PRO A 94 12.84 12.86 -10.84
C PRO A 94 11.87 13.10 -9.71
N GLU A 95 11.82 14.34 -9.19
CA GLU A 95 10.96 14.74 -8.07
C GLU A 95 9.67 13.96 -8.25
N ALA A 96 9.36 13.06 -7.32
CA ALA A 96 8.24 12.13 -7.51
C ALA A 96 7.00 12.99 -7.73
N ALA A 97 6.59 13.11 -9.00
CA ALA A 97 5.77 14.22 -9.49
C ALA A 97 4.35 14.23 -8.88
N ALA A 98 4.03 13.28 -8.00
CA ALA A 98 2.75 13.16 -7.33
C ALA A 98 2.83 12.76 -5.84
N GLY A 99 4.02 12.62 -5.23
CA GLY A 99 4.12 12.15 -3.83
C GLY A 99 3.44 10.78 -3.60
N ILE A 100 3.50 9.90 -4.61
CA ILE A 100 2.91 8.55 -4.55
C ILE A 100 3.94 7.56 -4.03
N LEU A 101 3.57 6.83 -3.00
CA LEU A 101 4.40 5.83 -2.33
C LEU A 101 3.73 4.46 -2.42
N VAL A 102 4.48 3.43 -2.78
CA VAL A 102 4.02 2.03 -2.79
C VAL A 102 4.86 1.24 -1.80
N ILE A 103 4.21 0.64 -0.82
CA ILE A 103 4.84 -0.16 0.25
C ILE A 103 4.42 -1.61 0.09
N GLY A 104 5.40 -2.47 -0.21
CA GLY A 104 5.25 -3.92 -0.24
C GLY A 104 5.55 -4.53 1.12
N LEU A 105 4.57 -5.19 1.73
CA LEU A 105 4.69 -5.77 3.07
C LEU A 105 4.71 -7.30 3.04
N GLY A 106 5.77 -7.87 3.63
CA GLY A 106 5.98 -9.32 3.64
C GLY A 106 6.32 -9.90 2.26
N SER A 107 6.53 -11.21 2.17
CA SER A 107 7.09 -11.84 0.97
C SER A 107 6.29 -11.59 -0.32
N SER A 108 4.95 -11.65 -0.30
CA SER A 108 4.15 -11.37 -1.50
C SER A 108 4.18 -9.88 -1.88
N GLY A 109 4.21 -8.98 -0.89
CA GLY A 109 4.38 -7.54 -1.15
C GLY A 109 5.76 -7.22 -1.73
N LEU A 110 6.81 -7.85 -1.20
CA LEU A 110 8.18 -7.77 -1.72
C LEU A 110 8.24 -8.20 -3.19
N ASN A 111 7.66 -9.34 -3.53
CA ASN A 111 7.59 -9.83 -4.91
C ASN A 111 6.83 -8.86 -5.83
N ALA A 112 5.70 -8.32 -5.38
CA ALA A 112 4.90 -7.37 -6.15
C ALA A 112 5.69 -6.09 -6.44
N VAL A 113 6.32 -5.48 -5.43
CA VAL A 113 7.11 -4.25 -5.60
C VAL A 113 8.37 -4.52 -6.42
N GLU A 114 9.01 -5.69 -6.30
CA GLU A 114 10.17 -6.02 -7.13
C GLU A 114 9.80 -6.12 -8.61
N ARG A 115 8.59 -6.60 -8.91
CA ARG A 115 8.07 -6.59 -10.28
C ARG A 115 7.70 -5.20 -10.76
N MET A 116 7.14 -4.35 -9.91
CA MET A 116 6.89 -2.93 -10.26
C MET A 116 8.20 -2.22 -10.58
N TRP A 117 9.26 -2.50 -9.81
CA TRP A 117 10.60 -1.98 -10.04
C TRP A 117 11.18 -2.51 -11.37
N SER A 118 11.07 -3.81 -11.61
CA SER A 118 11.57 -4.44 -12.84
C SER A 118 10.80 -4.01 -14.10
N ALA A 119 9.54 -3.60 -13.93
CA ALA A 119 8.70 -3.05 -15.00
C ALA A 119 8.89 -1.54 -15.19
N GLU A 120 9.85 -0.92 -14.49
CA GLU A 120 10.17 0.51 -14.56
C GLU A 120 8.95 1.42 -14.36
N MET A 121 8.10 1.09 -13.39
CA MET A 121 6.92 1.90 -13.08
C MET A 121 7.33 3.32 -12.69
N ARG A 122 6.87 4.30 -13.48
CA ARG A 122 7.27 5.71 -13.36
C ARG A 122 6.36 6.47 -12.39
N GLY A 123 6.92 7.51 -11.77
CA GLY A 123 6.16 8.46 -10.93
C GLY A 123 5.74 7.92 -9.57
N VAL A 124 6.29 6.77 -9.15
CA VAL A 124 6.02 6.15 -7.84
C VAL A 124 7.33 5.87 -7.09
N ARG A 125 7.32 6.10 -5.78
CA ARG A 125 8.40 5.66 -4.88
C ARG A 125 8.07 4.24 -4.39
N LEU A 126 8.99 3.31 -4.55
CA LEU A 126 8.79 1.89 -4.23
C LEU A 126 9.59 1.51 -2.98
N VAL A 127 8.92 0.94 -1.97
CA VAL A 127 9.54 0.54 -0.70
C VAL A 127 9.16 -0.90 -0.34
N ALA A 128 10.16 -1.70 0.03
CA ALA A 128 9.96 -3.04 0.56
C ALA A 128 10.08 -3.05 2.09
N MET A 129 9.14 -3.69 2.77
CA MET A 129 9.16 -3.85 4.22
C MET A 129 8.89 -5.32 4.59
N ASP A 130 9.80 -5.93 5.34
CA ASP A 130 9.62 -7.29 5.87
C ASP A 130 10.26 -7.44 7.24
N THR A 131 9.86 -8.46 7.98
CA THR A 131 10.53 -8.90 9.22
C THR A 131 11.66 -9.90 8.95
N ASP A 132 11.75 -10.41 7.72
CA ASP A 132 12.79 -11.32 7.27
C ASP A 132 13.92 -10.56 6.56
N ALA A 133 15.08 -10.50 7.21
CA ALA A 133 16.25 -9.80 6.67
C ALA A 133 16.82 -10.49 5.41
N GLN A 134 16.69 -11.81 5.31
CA GLN A 134 17.17 -12.56 4.15
C GLN A 134 16.29 -12.25 2.93
N ALA A 135 14.96 -12.28 3.09
CA ALA A 135 14.02 -11.93 2.03
C ALA A 135 14.21 -10.48 1.54
N LEU A 136 14.43 -9.53 2.46
CA LEU A 136 14.75 -8.15 2.10
C LEU A 136 16.08 -8.03 1.37
N SER A 137 17.10 -8.80 1.76
CA SER A 137 18.41 -8.73 1.09
C SER A 137 18.36 -9.20 -0.36
N SER A 138 17.46 -10.14 -0.69
CA SER A 138 17.36 -10.71 -2.04
C SER A 138 16.65 -9.82 -3.06
N VAL A 139 15.74 -8.93 -2.62
CA VAL A 139 15.02 -8.04 -3.56
C VAL A 139 15.93 -6.93 -4.08
N LYS A 140 15.75 -6.51 -5.33
CA LYS A 140 16.61 -5.49 -5.98
C LYS A 140 16.20 -4.03 -5.72
N ILE A 141 15.12 -3.80 -4.98
CA ILE A 141 14.57 -2.47 -4.73
C ILE A 141 15.56 -1.65 -3.87
N PRO A 142 15.85 -0.38 -4.19
CA PRO A 142 16.80 0.43 -3.42
C PRO A 142 16.38 0.69 -1.97
N GLU A 143 15.09 0.97 -1.76
CA GLU A 143 14.57 1.37 -0.46
C GLU A 143 13.91 0.20 0.28
N LYS A 144 14.43 -0.11 1.47
CA LYS A 144 14.07 -1.29 2.25
C LYS A 144 14.01 -0.95 3.73
N VAL A 145 13.01 -1.49 4.44
CA VAL A 145 12.89 -1.36 5.90
C VAL A 145 12.75 -2.74 6.53
N LEU A 146 13.67 -3.06 7.44
CA LEU A 146 13.55 -4.25 8.28
C LEU A 146 12.63 -3.94 9.47
N LEU A 147 11.52 -4.65 9.55
CA LEU A 147 10.55 -4.50 10.63
C LEU A 147 10.91 -5.37 11.83
N GLY A 148 10.89 -4.76 13.03
CA GLY A 148 11.02 -5.47 14.30
C GLY A 148 12.32 -6.25 14.44
N GLY A 149 13.46 -5.60 14.17
CA GLY A 149 14.78 -6.23 14.26
C GLY A 149 15.04 -6.89 15.62
N GLN A 150 14.49 -6.35 16.71
CA GLN A 150 14.58 -6.94 18.04
C GLN A 150 13.51 -8.03 18.24
N VAL A 151 12.27 -7.79 17.85
CA VAL A 151 11.16 -8.75 17.99
C VAL A 151 11.40 -10.05 17.24
N THR A 152 11.94 -10.00 16.01
CA THR A 152 12.12 -11.20 15.16
C THR A 152 13.57 -11.67 15.10
N GLY A 153 14.54 -10.85 15.51
CA GLY A 153 15.95 -11.11 15.26
C GLY A 153 16.28 -11.19 13.76
N GLY A 154 15.44 -10.59 12.91
CA GLY A 154 15.52 -10.67 11.44
C GLY A 154 15.07 -12.01 10.85
N ARG A 155 14.39 -12.88 11.63
CA ARG A 155 14.03 -14.27 11.24
C ARG A 155 12.53 -14.48 11.00
N SER A 156 11.90 -13.55 10.28
CA SER A 156 10.47 -13.60 9.92
C SER A 156 9.50 -13.62 11.12
N ALA A 157 8.23 -13.31 10.89
CA ALA A 157 7.17 -13.43 11.89
C ALA A 157 6.68 -14.88 12.07
N GLY A 158 7.17 -15.85 11.28
CA GLY A 158 6.81 -17.27 11.44
C GLY A 158 5.33 -17.58 11.18
N GLY A 159 4.67 -16.75 10.38
CA GLY A 159 3.23 -16.88 10.11
C GLY A 159 2.31 -16.34 11.20
N ASP A 160 2.84 -15.78 12.29
CA ASP A 160 2.07 -15.16 13.38
C ASP A 160 1.78 -13.67 13.08
N PRO A 161 0.52 -13.27 12.85
CA PRO A 161 0.16 -11.87 12.60
C PRO A 161 0.43 -10.95 13.79
N GLU A 162 0.33 -11.43 15.03
CA GLU A 162 0.56 -10.57 16.20
C GLU A 162 2.04 -10.25 16.37
N ARG A 163 2.92 -11.20 16.01
CA ARG A 163 4.36 -10.94 15.93
C ARG A 163 4.68 -9.95 14.81
N GLY A 164 4.04 -10.07 13.65
CA GLY A 164 4.18 -9.10 12.55
C GLY A 164 3.70 -7.70 12.93
N LYS A 165 2.60 -7.60 13.67
CA LYS A 165 2.09 -6.33 14.22
C LYS A 165 3.09 -5.70 15.18
N LYS A 166 3.58 -6.44 16.18
CA LYS A 166 4.57 -5.94 17.14
C LYS A 166 5.85 -5.48 16.46
N ALA A 167 6.27 -6.18 15.42
CA ALA A 167 7.44 -5.79 14.63
C ALA A 167 7.23 -4.45 13.89
N ALA A 168 6.04 -4.21 13.35
CA ALA A 168 5.71 -2.91 12.76
C ALA A 168 5.58 -1.80 13.82
N GLU A 169 5.03 -2.11 15.00
CA GLU A 169 4.93 -1.17 16.12
C GLU A 169 6.32 -0.78 16.68
N GLU A 170 7.28 -1.71 16.71
CA GLU A 170 8.67 -1.42 17.07
C GLU A 170 9.33 -0.45 16.08
N SER A 171 9.02 -0.60 14.78
CA SER A 171 9.63 0.17 13.70
C SER A 171 8.80 1.38 13.25
N LEU A 172 7.95 1.93 14.14
CA LEU A 172 7.07 3.05 13.78
C LEU A 172 7.84 4.27 13.29
N PHE A 173 8.99 4.57 13.89
CA PHE A 173 9.80 5.73 13.51
C PHE A 173 10.33 5.60 12.08
N GLU A 174 10.86 4.42 11.71
CA GLU A 174 11.35 4.15 10.37
C GLU A 174 10.21 4.19 9.34
N ILE A 175 9.04 3.62 9.67
CA ILE A 175 7.86 3.65 8.79
C ILE A 175 7.38 5.10 8.61
N GLU A 176 7.39 5.90 9.68
CA GLU A 176 7.00 7.32 9.65
C GLU A 176 7.88 8.13 8.71
N GLN A 177 9.20 7.94 8.77
CA GLN A 177 10.14 8.60 7.86
C GLN A 177 9.93 8.25 6.39
N VAL A 178 9.50 7.01 6.12
CA VAL A 178 9.19 6.58 4.75
C VAL A 178 7.92 7.24 4.23
N ILE A 179 6.88 7.30 5.06
CA ILE A 179 5.56 7.85 4.72
C ILE A 179 5.59 9.38 4.63
N ASP A 180 6.55 10.03 5.26
CA ASP A 180 6.63 11.49 5.26
C ASP A 180 6.63 12.04 3.83
N GLN A 181 5.86 13.10 3.62
CA GLN A 181 5.64 13.76 2.32
C GLN A 181 4.87 12.93 1.26
N ALA A 182 4.35 11.75 1.59
CA ALA A 182 3.46 11.00 0.70
C ALA A 182 2.02 11.55 0.75
N HIS A 183 1.45 11.86 -0.42
CA HIS A 183 0.03 12.24 -0.55
C HIS A 183 -0.86 11.00 -0.73
N LEU A 184 -0.31 9.96 -1.34
CA LEU A 184 -0.98 8.71 -1.66
C LEU A 184 -0.07 7.55 -1.28
N VAL A 185 -0.57 6.64 -0.45
CA VAL A 185 0.15 5.44 -0.03
C VAL A 185 -0.62 4.21 -0.51
N PHE A 186 0.02 3.42 -1.37
CA PHE A 186 -0.41 2.09 -1.73
C PHE A 186 0.22 1.06 -0.81
N LEU A 187 -0.58 0.23 -0.17
CA LEU A 187 -0.11 -0.92 0.60
C LEU A 187 -0.41 -2.18 -0.18
N THR A 188 0.61 -3.01 -0.41
CA THR A 188 0.41 -4.29 -1.08
C THR A 188 0.97 -5.44 -0.26
N CYS A 189 0.14 -6.46 -0.02
CA CYS A 189 0.55 -7.68 0.67
C CYS A 189 -0.39 -8.85 0.38
N GLY A 190 0.13 -10.06 0.60
CA GLY A 190 -0.68 -11.26 0.71
C GLY A 190 -1.07 -11.53 2.15
N LEU A 191 -2.38 -11.58 2.42
CA LEU A 191 -2.92 -11.87 3.74
C LEU A 191 -2.83 -13.36 4.08
N GLY A 192 -2.83 -13.66 5.37
CA GLY A 192 -2.73 -15.01 5.92
C GLY A 192 -1.32 -15.39 6.41
N GLY A 193 -0.29 -14.66 5.97
CA GLY A 193 1.07 -14.73 6.54
C GLY A 193 1.19 -14.00 7.88
N GLY A 194 2.42 -13.91 8.42
CA GLY A 194 2.70 -13.17 9.65
C GLY A 194 2.94 -11.68 9.41
N THR A 195 3.97 -11.34 8.62
CA THR A 195 4.37 -9.95 8.38
C THR A 195 3.25 -9.13 7.72
N GLY A 196 2.81 -9.51 6.51
CA GLY A 196 1.83 -8.72 5.75
C GLY A 196 0.51 -8.51 6.50
N THR A 197 -0.04 -9.59 7.06
CA THR A 197 -1.30 -9.56 7.82
C THR A 197 -1.23 -8.71 9.09
N GLY A 198 -0.08 -8.68 9.77
CA GLY A 198 0.10 -7.95 11.03
C GLY A 198 0.53 -6.50 10.83
N ALA A 199 1.44 -6.26 9.89
CA ALA A 199 2.05 -4.96 9.65
C ALA A 199 1.14 -4.04 8.81
N ALA A 200 0.40 -4.55 7.83
CA ALA A 200 -0.40 -3.71 6.93
C ALA A 200 -1.41 -2.80 7.65
N PRO A 201 -2.18 -3.25 8.65
CA PRO A 201 -3.07 -2.35 9.39
C PRO A 201 -2.33 -1.25 10.16
N VAL A 202 -1.13 -1.55 10.69
CA VAL A 202 -0.30 -0.57 11.43
C VAL A 202 0.20 0.51 10.48
N VAL A 203 0.74 0.12 9.33
CA VAL A 203 1.23 1.04 8.30
C VAL A 203 0.08 1.87 7.73
N ALA A 204 -1.09 1.25 7.47
CA ALA A 204 -2.28 1.95 6.97
C ALA A 204 -2.74 3.06 7.92
N LYS A 205 -2.83 2.73 9.21
CA LYS A 205 -3.20 3.68 10.25
C LYS A 205 -2.25 4.87 10.33
N LEU A 206 -0.94 4.60 10.24
CA LEU A 206 0.07 5.64 10.29
C LEU A 206 -0.02 6.57 9.07
N ALA A 207 -0.14 6.00 7.86
CA ALA A 207 -0.33 6.75 6.62
C ALA A 207 -1.55 7.67 6.68
N ARG A 208 -2.70 7.13 7.14
CA ARG A 208 -3.94 7.89 7.30
C ARG A 208 -3.82 9.00 8.34
N THR A 209 -3.16 8.73 9.47
CA THR A 209 -2.92 9.73 10.52
C THR A 209 -2.04 10.89 10.02
N LYS A 210 -1.15 10.62 9.06
CA LYS A 210 -0.31 11.62 8.38
C LYS A 210 -1.04 12.37 7.26
N GLY A 211 -2.30 12.04 6.98
CA GLY A 211 -3.12 12.71 5.97
C GLY A 211 -2.95 12.16 4.55
N ALA A 212 -2.20 11.07 4.37
CA ALA A 212 -2.08 10.41 3.08
C ALA A 212 -3.34 9.58 2.77
N LEU A 213 -3.81 9.67 1.53
CA LEU A 213 -4.85 8.77 1.03
C LEU A 213 -4.28 7.34 1.04
N THR A 214 -4.91 6.44 1.79
CA THR A 214 -4.37 5.10 2.01
C THR A 214 -5.18 4.05 1.26
N VAL A 215 -4.58 3.46 0.22
CA VAL A 215 -5.20 2.43 -0.62
C VAL A 215 -4.49 1.10 -0.36
N ALA A 216 -5.21 0.11 0.14
CA ALA A 216 -4.67 -1.23 0.35
C ALA A 216 -5.12 -2.17 -0.79
N VAL A 217 -4.15 -2.77 -1.48
CA VAL A 217 -4.36 -3.79 -2.52
C VAL A 217 -3.83 -5.11 -2.00
N VAL A 218 -4.73 -5.99 -1.56
CA VAL A 218 -4.36 -7.21 -0.82
C VAL A 218 -4.93 -8.47 -1.46
N THR A 219 -4.23 -9.59 -1.28
CA THR A 219 -4.70 -10.90 -1.73
C THR A 219 -5.11 -11.79 -0.56
N LEU A 220 -6.21 -12.54 -0.74
CA LEU A 220 -6.61 -13.63 0.14
C LEU A 220 -5.98 -14.94 -0.34
N PRO A 221 -5.54 -15.82 0.59
CA PRO A 221 -4.82 -17.04 0.26
C PRO A 221 -5.67 -18.01 -0.57
N PHE A 222 -5.02 -18.96 -1.24
CA PHE A 222 -5.74 -20.05 -1.90
C PHE A 222 -6.39 -20.98 -0.87
N SER A 223 -7.51 -21.59 -1.24
CA SER A 223 -8.21 -22.57 -0.40
C SER A 223 -7.32 -23.76 0.01
N PHE A 224 -6.38 -24.17 -0.86
CA PHE A 224 -5.45 -25.28 -0.56
C PHE A 224 -4.40 -24.94 0.51
N GLU A 225 -4.16 -23.65 0.81
CA GLU A 225 -3.19 -23.24 1.84
C GLU A 225 -3.69 -23.48 3.27
N GLY A 226 -4.97 -23.86 3.40
CA GLY A 226 -5.56 -24.37 4.63
C GLY A 226 -6.32 -23.33 5.45
N PRO A 227 -7.22 -23.80 6.33
CA PRO A 227 -8.19 -22.96 7.04
C PRO A 227 -7.55 -21.99 8.03
N VAL A 228 -6.42 -22.36 8.65
CA VAL A 228 -5.69 -21.48 9.59
C VAL A 228 -5.18 -20.23 8.89
N ARG A 229 -4.66 -20.37 7.65
CA ARG A 229 -4.18 -19.24 6.86
C ARG A 229 -5.34 -18.34 6.43
N ALA A 230 -6.47 -18.93 6.03
CA ALA A 230 -7.69 -18.20 5.70
C ALA A 230 -8.25 -17.41 6.90
N GLN A 231 -8.31 -18.00 8.09
CA GLN A 231 -8.76 -17.31 9.31
C GLN A 231 -7.86 -16.12 9.68
N ARG A 232 -6.54 -16.31 9.59
CA ARG A 232 -5.57 -15.21 9.79
C ARG A 232 -5.77 -14.10 8.76
N ALA A 233 -6.00 -14.46 7.51
CA ALA A 233 -6.24 -13.52 6.44
C ALA A 233 -7.51 -12.69 6.70
N GLN A 234 -8.62 -13.33 7.07
CA GLN A 234 -9.86 -12.63 7.41
C GLN A 234 -9.68 -11.67 8.60
N ALA A 235 -9.02 -12.11 9.67
CA ALA A 235 -8.73 -11.25 10.82
C ALA A 235 -7.83 -10.07 10.46
N GLY A 236 -6.88 -10.24 9.55
CA GLY A 236 -6.09 -9.14 8.98
C GLY A 236 -6.93 -8.19 8.14
N LEU A 237 -7.83 -8.74 7.31
CA LEU A 237 -8.71 -7.98 6.44
C LEU A 237 -9.65 -7.06 7.22
N GLU A 238 -10.29 -7.55 8.28
CA GLU A 238 -11.18 -6.75 9.12
C GLU A 238 -10.44 -5.58 9.78
N ARG A 239 -9.22 -5.81 10.26
CA ARG A 239 -8.37 -4.75 10.82
C ARG A 239 -7.97 -3.72 9.77
N LEU A 240 -7.67 -4.18 8.55
CA LEU A 240 -7.27 -3.28 7.47
C LEU A 240 -8.44 -2.43 6.97
N LYS A 241 -9.66 -3.00 6.95
CA LYS A 241 -10.89 -2.31 6.57
C LYS A 241 -11.19 -1.10 7.46
N THR A 242 -10.81 -1.13 8.73
CA THR A 242 -10.98 0.01 9.65
C THR A 242 -9.90 1.08 9.50
N GLU A 243 -8.72 0.71 9.00
CA GLU A 243 -7.53 1.58 9.01
C GLU A 243 -7.21 2.19 7.62
N ALA A 244 -7.57 1.53 6.52
CA ALA A 244 -7.39 2.03 5.16
C ALA A 244 -8.61 2.83 4.66
N ASP A 245 -8.41 3.80 3.78
CA ASP A 245 -9.51 4.53 3.15
C ASP A 245 -10.21 3.70 2.06
N VAL A 246 -9.40 2.91 1.32
CA VAL A 246 -9.86 1.98 0.28
C VAL A 246 -9.18 0.64 0.46
N LEU A 247 -9.96 -0.43 0.33
CA LEU A 247 -9.49 -1.80 0.41
C LEU A 247 -9.91 -2.58 -0.85
N ILE A 248 -8.95 -2.85 -1.72
CA ILE A 248 -9.10 -3.70 -2.90
C ILE A 248 -8.70 -5.12 -2.52
N VAL A 249 -9.67 -6.04 -2.55
CA VAL A 249 -9.48 -7.43 -2.14
C VAL A 249 -9.46 -8.34 -3.36
N ILE A 250 -8.37 -9.09 -3.52
CA ILE A 250 -8.20 -10.06 -4.61
C ILE A 250 -8.26 -11.46 -4.02
N ARG A 251 -9.15 -12.30 -4.54
CA ARG A 251 -9.30 -13.70 -4.10
C ARG A 251 -8.48 -14.61 -5.00
N ASN A 252 -7.43 -15.23 -4.46
CA ASN A 252 -6.52 -16.07 -5.25
C ASN A 252 -7.23 -17.26 -5.91
N ASP A 253 -8.28 -17.81 -5.29
CA ASP A 253 -9.07 -18.91 -5.87
C ASP A 253 -9.72 -18.52 -7.22
N ARG A 254 -10.11 -17.26 -7.41
CA ARG A 254 -10.69 -16.78 -8.68
C ARG A 254 -9.68 -16.79 -9.83
N LEU A 255 -8.39 -16.73 -9.51
CA LEU A 255 -7.34 -16.84 -10.51
C LEU A 255 -7.19 -18.26 -11.05
N LEU A 256 -7.50 -19.28 -10.24
CA LEU A 256 -7.45 -20.68 -10.67
C LEU A 256 -8.61 -21.02 -11.62
N GLU A 257 -9.79 -20.45 -11.38
CA GLU A 257 -10.96 -20.60 -12.28
C GLU A 257 -10.66 -20.09 -13.69
N LEU A 258 -9.86 -19.03 -13.80
CA LEU A 258 -9.46 -18.42 -15.07
C LEU A 258 -8.40 -19.20 -15.84
N SER A 259 -7.66 -20.10 -15.20
CA SER A 259 -6.55 -20.81 -15.82
C SER A 259 -6.37 -22.23 -15.24
N PRO A 260 -7.33 -23.13 -15.49
CA PRO A 260 -7.23 -24.51 -15.02
C PRO A 260 -5.99 -25.20 -15.64
N GLY A 261 -5.09 -25.71 -14.79
CA GLY A 261 -3.89 -26.43 -15.22
C GLY A 261 -2.56 -25.66 -15.14
N VAL A 262 -2.55 -24.44 -14.60
CA VAL A 262 -1.30 -23.71 -14.33
C VAL A 262 -0.48 -24.37 -13.21
N SER A 263 0.84 -24.29 -13.31
CA SER A 263 1.74 -24.72 -12.24
C SER A 263 1.60 -23.81 -11.01
N ILE A 264 1.94 -24.32 -9.83
CA ILE A 264 1.85 -23.55 -8.58
C ILE A 264 2.69 -22.27 -8.63
N THR A 265 3.89 -22.34 -9.21
CA THR A 265 4.77 -21.19 -9.41
C THR A 265 4.10 -20.14 -10.28
N ARG A 266 3.49 -20.58 -11.39
CA ARG A 266 2.80 -19.66 -12.30
C ARG A 266 1.54 -19.07 -11.66
N ALA A 267 0.84 -19.83 -10.81
CA ALA A 267 -0.32 -19.32 -10.07
C ALA A 267 0.06 -18.15 -9.14
N PHE A 268 1.13 -18.28 -8.35
CA PHE A 268 1.63 -17.18 -7.53
C PHE A 268 2.17 -16.01 -8.37
N GLU A 269 2.78 -16.28 -9.52
CA GLU A 269 3.13 -15.22 -10.46
C GLU A 269 1.90 -14.44 -10.95
N LEU A 270 0.81 -15.13 -11.27
CA LEU A 270 -0.44 -14.47 -11.63
C LEU A 270 -0.96 -13.59 -10.49
N VAL A 271 -0.89 -14.06 -9.24
CA VAL A 271 -1.29 -13.29 -8.05
C VAL A 271 -0.50 -11.98 -7.96
N ASP A 272 0.85 -12.03 -7.98
CA ASP A 272 1.60 -10.78 -7.82
C ASP A 272 1.43 -9.86 -9.04
N ASN A 273 1.16 -10.39 -10.24
CA ASN A 273 0.85 -9.56 -11.41
C ASN A 273 -0.49 -8.82 -11.26
N VAL A 274 -1.48 -9.41 -10.58
CA VAL A 274 -2.72 -8.67 -10.26
C VAL A 274 -2.43 -7.54 -9.28
N LEU A 275 -1.57 -7.75 -8.29
CA LEU A 275 -1.14 -6.67 -7.37
C LEU A 275 -0.46 -5.52 -8.13
N VAL A 276 0.46 -5.83 -9.04
CA VAL A 276 1.13 -4.86 -9.91
C VAL A 276 0.10 -4.06 -10.71
N ARG A 277 -0.83 -4.75 -11.38
CA ARG A 277 -1.85 -4.08 -12.20
C ARG A 277 -2.81 -3.24 -11.34
N GLY A 278 -3.10 -3.67 -10.12
CA GLY A 278 -3.97 -2.92 -9.23
C GLY A 278 -3.39 -1.59 -8.76
N VAL A 279 -2.09 -1.58 -8.45
CA VAL A 279 -1.38 -0.32 -8.17
C VAL A 279 -1.29 0.52 -9.44
N ARG A 280 -0.86 -0.09 -10.57
CA ARG A 280 -0.70 0.58 -11.87
C ARG A 280 -1.98 1.27 -12.33
N GLY A 281 -3.13 0.61 -12.18
CA GLY A 281 -4.42 1.12 -12.64
C GLY A 281 -4.82 2.46 -12.02
N ILE A 282 -4.41 2.73 -10.78
CA ILE A 282 -4.65 4.01 -10.09
C ILE A 282 -3.46 4.96 -10.28
N SER A 283 -2.22 4.47 -10.16
CA SER A 283 -1.05 5.34 -10.30
C SER A 283 -0.97 5.98 -11.68
N ASP A 284 -1.25 5.22 -12.75
CA ASP A 284 -1.15 5.69 -14.13
C ASP A 284 -2.12 6.84 -14.42
N LEU A 285 -3.27 6.89 -13.74
CA LEU A 285 -4.23 8.00 -13.89
C LEU A 285 -3.70 9.34 -13.38
N ILE A 286 -2.74 9.30 -12.45
CA ILE A 286 -2.19 10.47 -11.77
C ILE A 286 -0.83 10.82 -12.36
N THR A 287 -0.02 9.81 -12.70
CA THR A 287 1.39 10.02 -13.11
C THR A 287 1.58 10.11 -14.61
N ILE A 288 0.71 9.50 -15.42
CA ILE A 288 0.86 9.46 -16.88
C ILE A 288 -0.05 10.52 -17.51
N PRO A 289 0.50 11.46 -18.29
CA PRO A 289 -0.31 12.40 -19.05
C PRO A 289 -1.20 11.66 -20.06
N GLY A 290 -2.50 11.94 -20.02
CA GLY A 290 -3.47 11.60 -21.05
C GLY A 290 -4.24 12.82 -21.56
N LEU A 291 -5.22 12.55 -22.42
CA LEU A 291 -6.09 13.56 -23.02
C LEU A 291 -7.03 14.19 -21.98
N VAL A 292 -7.50 13.37 -21.04
CA VAL A 292 -8.25 13.77 -19.86
C VAL A 292 -7.46 13.32 -18.63
N ASN A 293 -6.68 14.24 -18.07
CA ASN A 293 -5.98 14.04 -16.81
C ASN A 293 -6.94 14.25 -15.66
N LEU A 294 -6.95 13.31 -14.73
CA LEU A 294 -7.55 13.50 -13.41
C LEU A 294 -6.50 14.12 -12.51
N ASP A 295 -6.91 15.09 -11.69
CA ASP A 295 -6.03 15.56 -10.64
C ASP A 295 -6.12 14.62 -9.41
N PHE A 296 -5.17 14.78 -8.48
CA PHE A 296 -5.19 13.99 -7.25
C PHE A 296 -6.44 14.27 -6.40
N ALA A 297 -7.01 15.48 -6.46
CA ALA A 297 -8.17 15.85 -5.66
C ALA A 297 -9.43 15.11 -6.12
N ASP A 298 -9.63 14.94 -7.43
CA ASP A 298 -10.72 14.17 -8.03
C ASP A 298 -10.63 12.70 -7.62
N VAL A 299 -9.45 12.09 -7.75
CA VAL A 299 -9.22 10.70 -7.33
C VAL A 299 -9.43 10.55 -5.82
N ALA A 300 -8.91 11.49 -5.02
CA ALA A 300 -9.07 11.46 -3.57
C ALA A 300 -10.53 11.67 -3.14
N ALA A 301 -11.31 12.50 -3.84
CA ALA A 301 -12.72 12.74 -3.52
C ALA A 301 -13.57 11.46 -3.68
N VAL A 302 -13.28 10.66 -4.71
CA VAL A 302 -13.98 9.39 -4.95
C VAL A 302 -13.56 8.31 -3.94
N LEU A 303 -12.24 8.19 -3.73
CA LEU A 303 -11.65 7.07 -3.00
C LEU A 303 -11.64 7.28 -1.47
N ARG A 304 -11.59 8.50 -0.95
CA ARG A 304 -11.56 8.72 0.51
C ARG A 304 -12.79 8.14 1.18
N GLY A 305 -12.55 7.23 2.13
CA GLY A 305 -13.60 6.56 2.89
C GLY A 305 -14.52 5.69 2.05
N ALA A 306 -14.11 5.26 0.85
CA ALA A 306 -14.92 4.42 -0.02
C ALA A 306 -15.07 2.98 0.50
N GLY A 307 -14.20 2.57 1.44
CA GLY A 307 -14.26 1.27 2.08
C GLY A 307 -13.81 0.16 1.13
N THR A 308 -14.58 -0.93 1.06
CA THR A 308 -14.23 -2.06 0.18
C THR A 308 -14.47 -1.69 -1.28
N ALA A 309 -13.46 -1.93 -2.09
CA ALA A 309 -13.44 -1.68 -3.53
C ALA A 309 -13.23 -2.99 -4.28
N VAL A 310 -13.77 -3.02 -5.49
CA VAL A 310 -13.61 -4.15 -6.40
C VAL A 310 -13.04 -3.64 -7.71
N MET A 311 -12.02 -4.34 -8.22
CA MET A 311 -11.28 -3.94 -9.41
C MET A 311 -11.53 -4.92 -10.57
N GLY A 312 -11.97 -4.37 -11.70
CA GLY A 312 -12.13 -5.06 -12.96
C GLY A 312 -11.10 -4.58 -13.97
N MET A 313 -10.48 -5.50 -14.71
CA MET A 313 -9.51 -5.18 -15.76
C MET A 313 -9.84 -5.92 -17.05
N GLY A 314 -9.63 -5.26 -18.19
CA GLY A 314 -9.83 -5.87 -19.50
C GLY A 314 -8.86 -5.30 -20.52
N GLU A 315 -8.29 -6.15 -21.37
CA GLU A 315 -7.43 -5.74 -22.48
C GLU A 315 -7.97 -6.40 -23.75
N ALA A 316 -8.03 -5.63 -24.85
CA ALA A 316 -8.41 -6.17 -26.14
C ALA A 316 -7.68 -5.45 -27.28
N GLN A 317 -7.65 -6.12 -28.44
CA GLN A 317 -6.98 -5.66 -29.65
C GLN A 317 -7.86 -5.91 -30.89
N GLY A 318 -7.58 -5.18 -31.97
CA GLY A 318 -8.31 -5.28 -33.24
C GLY A 318 -9.69 -4.63 -33.24
N ASP A 319 -10.55 -5.04 -34.16
CA ASP A 319 -11.87 -4.40 -34.35
C ASP A 319 -12.76 -4.55 -33.11
N GLY A 320 -13.35 -3.42 -32.70
CA GLY A 320 -14.20 -3.35 -31.51
C GLY A 320 -13.44 -3.57 -30.20
N ARG A 321 -12.11 -3.35 -30.18
CA ARG A 321 -11.28 -3.49 -28.97
C ARG A 321 -11.81 -2.74 -27.76
N ALA A 322 -12.35 -1.52 -27.93
CA ALA A 322 -12.89 -0.73 -26.81
C ALA A 322 -14.02 -1.47 -26.07
N ILE A 323 -15.05 -1.90 -26.79
CA ILE A 323 -16.20 -2.62 -26.19
C ILE A 323 -15.77 -3.99 -25.63
N LYS A 324 -14.87 -4.70 -26.33
CA LYS A 324 -14.34 -5.99 -25.83
C LYS A 324 -13.59 -5.82 -24.52
N ALA A 325 -12.73 -4.80 -24.41
CA ALA A 325 -12.00 -4.48 -23.19
C ALA A 325 -12.94 -4.04 -22.06
N ALA A 326 -13.92 -3.18 -22.36
CA ALA A 326 -14.93 -2.75 -21.38
C ALA A 326 -15.75 -3.92 -20.83
N LYS A 327 -16.18 -4.83 -21.71
CA LYS A 327 -16.90 -6.04 -21.31
C LYS A 327 -16.04 -6.94 -20.42
N ALA A 328 -14.79 -7.17 -20.81
CA ALA A 328 -13.84 -7.96 -20.02
C ALA A 328 -13.58 -7.34 -18.64
N ALA A 329 -13.50 -6.01 -18.54
CA ALA A 329 -13.35 -5.31 -17.26
C ALA A 329 -14.61 -5.41 -16.39
N ALA A 330 -15.81 -5.22 -16.97
CA ALA A 330 -17.06 -5.23 -16.23
C ALA A 330 -17.49 -6.62 -15.73
N THR A 331 -17.08 -7.69 -16.41
CA THR A 331 -17.40 -9.08 -16.04
C THR A 331 -16.17 -9.84 -15.54
N ASN A 332 -15.15 -9.14 -15.05
CA ASN A 332 -13.91 -9.79 -14.64
C ASN A 332 -14.15 -10.72 -13.43
N PRO A 333 -13.69 -11.98 -13.45
CA PRO A 333 -13.87 -12.92 -12.33
C PRO A 333 -13.19 -12.50 -11.02
N LEU A 334 -12.31 -11.50 -11.06
CA LEU A 334 -11.76 -10.84 -9.87
C LEU A 334 -12.80 -9.98 -9.13
N LEU A 335 -13.97 -9.73 -9.74
CA LEU A 335 -15.09 -9.05 -9.10
C LEU A 335 -15.84 -10.03 -8.19
N GLU A 336 -15.99 -9.70 -6.90
CA GLU A 336 -16.55 -10.63 -5.91
C GLU A 336 -17.99 -11.06 -6.21
N THR A 337 -18.79 -10.14 -6.75
CA THR A 337 -20.18 -10.33 -7.22
C THR A 337 -20.28 -10.72 -8.69
N GLY A 338 -19.15 -10.86 -9.40
CA GLY A 338 -19.08 -11.11 -10.84
C GLY A 338 -19.52 -9.92 -11.71
N SER A 339 -19.83 -8.76 -11.10
CA SER A 339 -20.34 -7.58 -11.80
C SER A 339 -20.10 -6.29 -11.01
N ILE A 340 -19.94 -5.19 -11.72
CA ILE A 340 -19.88 -3.82 -11.16
C ILE A 340 -21.28 -3.24 -10.83
N GLN A 341 -22.34 -4.04 -10.99
CA GLN A 341 -23.71 -3.65 -10.65
C GLN A 341 -23.84 -3.27 -9.18
N GLY A 342 -24.53 -2.14 -8.92
CA GLY A 342 -24.80 -1.64 -7.57
C GLY A 342 -23.73 -0.71 -6.99
N ALA A 343 -22.59 -0.54 -7.67
CA ALA A 343 -21.58 0.45 -7.29
C ALA A 343 -22.12 1.88 -7.47
N ARG A 344 -21.96 2.72 -6.43
CA ARG A 344 -22.34 4.14 -6.47
C ARG A 344 -21.20 5.05 -6.90
N ARG A 345 -19.95 4.60 -6.78
CA ARG A 345 -18.77 5.35 -7.17
C ARG A 345 -17.87 4.49 -8.04
N ILE A 346 -17.47 5.03 -9.18
CA ILE A 346 -16.70 4.32 -10.19
C ILE A 346 -15.57 5.20 -10.66
N LEU A 347 -14.36 4.67 -10.59
CA LEU A 347 -13.19 5.25 -11.21
C LEU A 347 -12.82 4.40 -12.43
N LEU A 348 -12.91 5.01 -13.60
CA LEU A 348 -12.68 4.40 -14.91
C LEU A 348 -11.40 4.96 -15.53
N ASN A 349 -10.44 4.07 -15.77
CA ASN A 349 -9.24 4.37 -16.54
C ASN A 349 -9.31 3.66 -17.91
N VAL A 350 -9.09 4.43 -18.98
CA VAL A 350 -8.92 3.91 -20.33
C VAL A 350 -7.52 4.21 -20.81
N SER A 351 -6.71 3.16 -21.00
CA SER A 351 -5.35 3.27 -21.49
C SER A 351 -5.22 2.70 -22.91
N GLY A 352 -4.45 3.37 -23.76
CA GLY A 352 -4.22 2.94 -25.14
C GLY A 352 -3.00 3.65 -25.74
N GLY A 353 -2.65 3.28 -26.97
CA GLY A 353 -1.60 3.97 -27.72
C GLY A 353 -2.02 5.35 -28.23
N GLU A 354 -1.15 5.98 -29.03
CA GLU A 354 -1.47 7.23 -29.73
C GLU A 354 -2.64 7.08 -30.72
N ASP A 355 -2.99 5.84 -31.06
CA ASP A 355 -4.12 5.46 -31.89
C ASP A 355 -5.45 5.35 -31.12
N LEU A 356 -5.47 5.65 -29.81
CA LEU A 356 -6.69 5.67 -29.00
C LEU A 356 -7.59 6.84 -29.43
N THR A 357 -8.80 6.52 -29.87
CA THR A 357 -9.75 7.54 -30.35
C THR A 357 -10.77 7.95 -29.28
N LEU A 358 -11.28 9.18 -29.38
CA LEU A 358 -12.38 9.65 -28.51
C LEU A 358 -13.64 8.77 -28.63
N SER A 359 -13.93 8.25 -29.83
CA SER A 359 -15.06 7.34 -30.04
C SER A 359 -14.93 6.06 -29.21
N GLU A 360 -13.74 5.46 -29.17
CA GLU A 360 -13.48 4.25 -28.37
C GLU A 360 -13.62 4.53 -26.89
N VAL A 361 -13.09 5.66 -26.42
CA VAL A 361 -13.23 6.12 -25.05
C VAL A 361 -14.70 6.30 -24.65
N THR A 362 -15.50 6.99 -25.47
CA THR A 362 -16.93 7.20 -25.20
C THR A 362 -17.70 5.87 -25.15
N GLN A 363 -17.39 4.94 -26.05
CA GLN A 363 -17.99 3.60 -26.06
C GLN A 363 -17.72 2.84 -24.76
N VAL A 364 -16.49 2.91 -24.23
CA VAL A 364 -16.13 2.29 -22.95
C VAL A 364 -16.91 2.94 -21.81
N ALA A 365 -16.92 4.28 -21.72
CA ALA A 365 -17.59 5.00 -20.65
C ALA A 365 -19.10 4.73 -20.63
N GLU A 366 -19.76 4.72 -21.79
CA GLU A 366 -21.18 4.39 -21.90
C GLU A 366 -21.48 2.95 -21.49
N PHE A 367 -20.63 1.99 -21.89
CA PHE A 367 -20.80 0.60 -21.54
C PHE A 367 -20.69 0.38 -20.02
N ILE A 368 -19.66 0.96 -19.39
CA ILE A 368 -19.46 0.87 -17.94
C ILE A 368 -20.61 1.54 -17.18
N ARG A 369 -21.05 2.73 -17.62
CA ARG A 369 -22.18 3.43 -17.00
C ARG A 369 -23.47 2.63 -17.10
N LYS A 370 -23.76 1.98 -18.24
CA LYS A 370 -24.93 1.10 -18.41
C LYS A 370 -24.85 -0.18 -17.58
N SER A 371 -23.64 -0.65 -17.28
CA SER A 371 -23.40 -1.87 -16.51
C SER A 371 -23.45 -1.63 -15.00
N ALA A 372 -23.37 -0.37 -14.55
CA ALA A 372 -23.44 0.01 -13.15
C ALA A 372 -24.80 0.62 -12.77
N SER A 373 -24.87 1.32 -11.63
CA SER A 373 -26.09 2.03 -11.21
C SER A 373 -26.33 3.28 -12.08
N PRO A 374 -27.58 3.59 -12.47
CA PRO A 374 -27.91 4.83 -13.18
C PRO A 374 -27.49 6.11 -12.42
N GLU A 375 -27.44 6.01 -11.09
CA GLU A 375 -27.05 7.08 -10.16
C GLU A 375 -25.56 7.04 -9.79
N ALA A 376 -24.76 6.17 -10.41
CA ALA A 376 -23.34 6.07 -10.09
C ALA A 376 -22.58 7.33 -10.49
N ASP A 377 -21.79 7.84 -9.56
CA ASP A 377 -20.80 8.87 -9.82
C ASP A 377 -19.59 8.23 -10.51
N LEU A 378 -19.36 8.62 -11.77
CA LEU A 378 -18.32 8.05 -12.63
C LEU A 378 -17.25 9.10 -12.88
N VAL A 379 -16.07 8.87 -12.32
CA VAL A 379 -14.86 9.64 -12.60
C VAL A 379 -14.05 8.92 -13.65
N PHE A 380 -13.66 9.67 -14.67
CA PHE A 380 -13.11 9.15 -15.90
C PHE A 380 -11.74 9.76 -16.19
N GLY A 381 -10.76 8.91 -16.49
CA GLY A 381 -9.45 9.33 -16.96
C GLY A 381 -8.95 8.50 -18.14
N THR A 382 -8.03 9.10 -18.89
CA THR A 382 -7.31 8.42 -19.97
C THR A 382 -5.82 8.43 -19.72
N ALA A 383 -5.11 7.40 -20.15
CA ALA A 383 -3.66 7.39 -20.21
C ALA A 383 -3.18 6.98 -21.60
N ILE A 384 -2.26 7.75 -22.19
CA ILE A 384 -1.63 7.39 -23.47
C ILE A 384 -0.30 6.70 -23.18
N GLN A 385 -0.19 5.46 -23.61
CA GLN A 385 0.97 4.59 -23.39
C GLN A 385 1.44 4.03 -24.73
N PRO A 386 2.61 4.43 -25.26
CA PRO A 386 3.11 3.97 -26.56
C PRO A 386 3.17 2.44 -26.69
N GLU A 387 3.42 1.72 -25.59
CA GLU A 387 3.44 0.26 -25.54
C GLU A 387 2.07 -0.40 -25.81
N LEU A 388 0.97 0.35 -25.72
CA LEU A 388 -0.40 -0.11 -25.98
C LEU A 388 -0.87 0.19 -27.41
N THR A 389 0.03 0.54 -28.33
CA THR A 389 -0.33 0.74 -29.75
C THR A 389 -1.08 -0.47 -30.29
N GLY A 390 -2.27 -0.26 -30.87
CA GLY A 390 -3.12 -1.34 -31.37
C GLY A 390 -3.99 -2.03 -30.31
N LYS A 391 -3.86 -1.66 -29.02
CA LYS A 391 -4.57 -2.25 -27.89
C LYS A 391 -5.30 -1.19 -27.05
N VAL A 392 -6.36 -1.62 -26.39
CA VAL A 392 -7.07 -0.82 -25.38
C VAL A 392 -7.14 -1.63 -24.09
N ALA A 393 -6.67 -1.02 -23.00
CA ALA A 393 -6.78 -1.54 -21.65
C ALA A 393 -7.77 -0.69 -20.86
N VAL A 394 -8.72 -1.33 -20.20
CA VAL A 394 -9.75 -0.70 -19.37
C VAL A 394 -9.58 -1.21 -17.94
N THR A 395 -9.44 -0.28 -17.00
CA THR A 395 -9.46 -0.58 -15.57
C THR A 395 -10.63 0.13 -14.92
N VAL A 396 -11.43 -0.62 -14.17
CA VAL A 396 -12.59 -0.13 -13.46
C VAL A 396 -12.39 -0.41 -11.99
N ILE A 397 -12.54 0.61 -11.15
CA ILE A 397 -12.55 0.48 -9.70
C ILE A 397 -13.91 0.93 -9.23
N ALA A 398 -14.68 -0.02 -8.75
CA ALA A 398 -16.03 0.18 -8.26
C ALA A 398 -16.01 0.13 -6.73
N THR A 399 -16.64 1.11 -6.11
CA THR A 399 -16.71 1.25 -4.64
C THR A 399 -18.12 1.62 -4.20
N ASP A 400 -18.38 1.55 -2.90
CA ASP A 400 -19.69 1.90 -2.32
C ASP A 400 -20.82 1.11 -2.99
N PHE A 401 -20.70 -0.22 -2.95
CA PHE A 401 -21.74 -1.13 -3.42
C PHE A 401 -22.94 -1.01 -2.50
N ARG A 402 -24.13 -0.76 -3.05
CA ARG A 402 -25.36 -1.08 -2.32
C ARG A 402 -25.28 -2.57 -1.99
N GLU A 403 -25.40 -2.92 -0.71
CA GLU A 403 -25.93 -4.24 -0.38
C GLU A 403 -27.19 -4.39 -1.23
N PRO A 404 -27.39 -5.53 -1.94
CA PRO A 404 -28.69 -5.78 -2.50
C PRO A 404 -29.61 -5.61 -1.30
N SER A 405 -30.43 -4.56 -1.33
CA SER A 405 -31.56 -4.52 -0.44
C SER A 405 -32.18 -5.88 -0.70
N THR A 406 -32.24 -6.70 0.34
CA THR A 406 -33.49 -7.38 0.57
C THR A 406 -34.53 -6.25 0.57
N GLU A 407 -34.93 -5.78 -0.63
CA GLU A 407 -36.32 -5.86 -0.97
C GLU A 407 -36.67 -7.23 -0.45
N GLU A 408 -37.29 -7.22 0.72
CA GLU A 408 -38.28 -8.19 1.07
C GLU A 408 -39.00 -8.46 -0.25
N THR A 409 -38.50 -9.46 -0.98
CA THR A 409 -39.39 -10.39 -1.62
C THR A 409 -40.20 -10.79 -0.41
N GLU A 410 -41.33 -10.12 -0.24
CA GLU A 410 -42.44 -10.61 0.54
C GLU A 410 -42.54 -12.03 0.03
N THR A 411 -41.90 -12.96 0.76
CA THR A 411 -42.23 -14.36 0.67
C THR A 411 -43.73 -14.31 0.78
N PRO A 412 -44.48 -14.71 -0.28
CA PRO A 412 -45.92 -14.61 -0.23
C PRO A 412 -46.29 -15.32 1.05
N LYS A 413 -46.81 -14.56 2.03
CA LYS A 413 -47.19 -15.10 3.33
C LYS A 413 -47.97 -16.36 2.99
N PRO A 414 -47.63 -17.53 3.55
CA PRO A 414 -48.39 -18.75 3.27
C PRO A 414 -49.86 -18.37 3.42
N PRO A 415 -50.73 -18.68 2.44
CA PRO A 415 -52.11 -18.26 2.47
C PRO A 415 -52.62 -18.61 3.87
N ARG A 416 -53.12 -17.60 4.60
CA ARG A 416 -53.71 -17.83 5.91
C ARG A 416 -54.62 -19.05 5.76
N PRO A 417 -54.52 -20.08 6.63
CA PRO A 417 -55.41 -21.22 6.52
C PRO A 417 -56.83 -20.66 6.45
N VAL A 418 -57.50 -20.94 5.35
CA VAL A 418 -58.90 -20.59 5.19
C VAL A 418 -59.60 -21.37 6.27
N ILE A 419 -59.97 -20.70 7.36
CA ILE A 419 -60.86 -21.29 8.36
C ILE A 419 -62.12 -21.63 7.56
N PRO A 420 -62.50 -22.90 7.42
CA PRO A 420 -63.74 -23.24 6.74
C PRO A 420 -64.85 -22.46 7.42
N ARG A 421 -65.62 -21.67 6.65
CA ARG A 421 -66.83 -21.04 7.15
C ARG A 421 -67.70 -22.16 7.71
N ARG A 422 -67.91 -22.15 9.02
CA ARG A 422 -68.81 -23.08 9.70
C ARG A 422 -70.18 -23.02 9.04
N SER A 423 -70.72 -24.18 8.71
CA SER A 423 -72.08 -24.35 8.24
C SER A 423 -73.07 -23.81 9.29
N PRO A 424 -74.22 -23.23 8.90
CA PRO A 424 -75.15 -22.60 9.85
C PRO A 424 -75.88 -23.56 10.80
N ASP A 425 -75.70 -24.88 10.67
CA ASP A 425 -76.53 -25.89 11.34
C ASP A 425 -75.80 -26.68 12.46
N GLU A 426 -74.77 -26.10 13.09
CA GLU A 426 -74.17 -26.71 14.30
C GLU A 426 -74.95 -26.29 15.55
N ASP A 427 -75.67 -27.23 16.16
CA ASP A 427 -76.40 -27.04 17.42
C ASP A 427 -75.40 -26.79 18.58
N TYR A 428 -75.38 -25.56 19.12
CA TYR A 428 -74.36 -25.09 20.06
C TYR A 428 -74.63 -25.45 21.53
N ASP A 429 -75.80 -26.02 21.84
CA ASP A 429 -76.18 -26.37 23.21
C ASP A 429 -75.55 -27.68 23.74
N LEU A 430 -74.83 -28.42 22.88
CA LEU A 430 -74.10 -29.64 23.28
C LEU A 430 -72.58 -29.41 23.41
N PRO A 431 -71.95 -29.82 24.53
CA PRO A 431 -70.50 -29.76 24.72
C PRO A 431 -69.70 -30.48 23.62
N ALA A 432 -68.55 -29.91 23.26
CA ALA A 432 -67.75 -30.29 22.10
C ALA A 432 -67.32 -31.78 22.04
N PHE A 433 -67.23 -32.48 23.18
CA PHE A 433 -66.77 -33.87 23.24
C PHE A 433 -67.85 -34.92 22.88
N LEU A 434 -69.12 -34.52 22.77
CA LEU A 434 -70.23 -35.42 22.38
C LEU A 434 -70.54 -35.37 20.87
N ARG A 435 -69.91 -34.45 20.13
CA ARG A 435 -70.08 -34.29 18.67
C ARG A 435 -69.18 -35.30 17.95
N ARG A 436 -69.64 -36.55 17.82
CA ARG A 436 -68.93 -37.56 17.00
C ARG A 436 -69.22 -37.32 15.52
N PRO A 437 -68.21 -37.28 14.63
CA PRO A 437 -68.45 -37.45 13.21
C PRO A 437 -68.80 -38.92 12.93
N LYS A 438 -69.91 -39.16 12.22
CA LYS A 438 -70.15 -40.44 11.54
C LYS A 438 -69.11 -40.57 10.42
N GLU A 439 -68.21 -41.54 10.53
CA GLU A 439 -67.42 -41.99 9.38
C GLU A 439 -68.38 -42.67 8.39
N GLU A 440 -68.56 -42.07 7.21
CA GLU A 440 -69.18 -42.76 6.08
C GLU A 440 -68.17 -43.75 5.50
N ARG A 441 -68.62 -45.01 5.40
CA ARG A 441 -67.90 -46.17 4.85
C ARG A 441 -67.87 -46.17 3.34
#